data_AF-A0A504Z4E1-F1
#
_entry.id   AF-A0A504Z4E1-F1
#
_cell.length_a   1.000
_cell.length_b   1.000
_cell.length_c   1.000
_cell.angle_alpha   90.00
_cell.angle_beta   90.00
_cell.angle_gamma   90.00
#
_symmetry.space_group_name_H-M   'P 1'
#
loop_
_entity.id
_entity.type
_entity.pdbx_description
1 polymer ?
#
loop_
_entity_poly.entity_id
_entity_poly.type
_entity_poly.pdbx_seq_one_letter_code
_entity_poly.pdbx_strand_id
1 'polypeptide(L)'
;MHQSYHPLIIEAISNQLSLIREMAEILDELTEAGMTHIEAVKAVCNKIQNSSTEFDRKKTSYFPATLEDFRNSFLDHLRSEVELQEKALKETRTRVIEPLMCILMHKRSQISRLDAFRRNADNCLQEASDMTAALHADYCEIYQANRETFRLKTIKDILNGHNEYVLQLHMTNTMKEHYHAVIIPQLMQVRMIDEVF
;
A
#
# COMPACT_ATOMS: atom_id res chain seq x y z
N MET A 1 -20.37 11.40 -20.48
CA MET A 1 -19.82 11.26 -19.12
C MET A 1 -18.68 10.26 -19.17
N HIS A 2 -17.42 10.70 -19.07
CA HIS A 2 -16.32 9.76 -18.88
C HIS A 2 -16.40 9.26 -17.43
N GLN A 3 -16.71 7.98 -17.25
CA GLN A 3 -16.46 7.31 -15.96
C GLN A 3 -14.99 7.53 -15.62
N SER A 4 -14.72 8.13 -14.46
CA SER A 4 -13.35 8.29 -13.98
C SER A 4 -12.85 6.90 -13.59
N TYR A 5 -12.07 6.27 -14.47
CA TYR A 5 -11.46 4.96 -14.22
C TYR A 5 -10.35 5.03 -13.15
N HIS A 6 -9.88 6.24 -12.82
CA HIS A 6 -8.76 6.49 -11.89
C HIS A 6 -9.06 6.16 -10.41
N PRO A 7 -10.22 6.55 -9.84
CA PRO A 7 -10.63 6.11 -8.50
C PRO A 7 -10.58 4.59 -8.34
N LEU A 8 -11.08 3.85 -9.33
CA LEU A 8 -11.15 2.39 -9.29
C LEU A 8 -9.75 1.74 -9.32
N ILE A 9 -8.78 2.36 -10.00
CA ILE A 9 -7.40 1.87 -10.05
C ILE A 9 -6.69 2.08 -8.71
N ILE A 10 -6.79 3.27 -8.12
CA ILE A 10 -6.19 3.57 -6.81
C ILE A 10 -6.79 2.68 -5.72
N GLU A 11 -8.10 2.46 -5.78
CA GLU A 11 -8.81 1.55 -4.88
C GLU A 11 -8.34 0.11 -5.06
N ALA A 12 -8.25 -0.39 -6.29
CA ALA A 12 -7.75 -1.74 -6.56
C ALA A 12 -6.33 -1.96 -6.03
N ILE A 13 -5.41 -1.02 -6.25
CA ILE A 13 -4.03 -1.11 -5.74
C ILE A 13 -4.02 -1.05 -4.21
N SER A 14 -4.84 -0.17 -3.61
CA SER A 14 -4.94 -0.06 -2.15
C SER A 14 -5.44 -1.35 -1.52
N ASN A 15 -6.39 -2.04 -2.18
CA ASN A 15 -6.88 -3.34 -1.76
C ASN A 15 -5.80 -4.43 -1.88
N GLN A 16 -5.07 -4.47 -3.00
CA GLN A 16 -3.94 -5.38 -3.18
C GLN A 16 -2.86 -5.20 -2.11
N LEU A 17 -2.45 -3.95 -1.83
CA LEU A 17 -1.46 -3.66 -0.79
C LEU A 17 -1.96 -4.05 0.60
N SER A 18 -3.26 -3.97 0.85
CA SER A 18 -3.85 -4.39 2.12
C SER A 18 -3.85 -5.92 2.27
N LEU A 19 -4.17 -6.65 1.20
CA LEU A 19 -4.06 -8.11 1.16
C LEU A 19 -2.62 -8.58 1.38
N ILE A 20 -1.64 -7.99 0.68
CA ILE A 20 -0.23 -8.37 0.84
C ILE A 20 0.26 -8.08 2.26
N ARG A 21 -0.20 -6.98 2.88
CA ARG A 21 0.08 -6.70 4.28
C ARG A 21 -0.50 -7.77 5.20
N GLU A 22 -1.75 -8.14 5.02
CA GLU A 22 -2.39 -9.19 5.81
C GLU A 22 -1.63 -10.52 5.69
N MET A 23 -1.20 -10.89 4.48
CA MET A 23 -0.35 -12.07 4.27
C MET A 23 1.00 -11.95 4.98
N ALA A 24 1.62 -10.77 4.99
CA ALA A 24 2.88 -10.52 5.69
C ALA A 24 2.73 -10.63 7.22
N GLU A 25 1.62 -10.12 7.76
CA GLU A 25 1.27 -10.22 9.18
C GLU A 25 1.01 -11.69 9.58
N ILE A 26 0.25 -12.44 8.78
CA ILE A 26 0.04 -13.88 8.99
C ILE A 26 1.37 -14.66 8.96
N LEU A 27 2.28 -14.31 8.04
CA LEU A 27 3.61 -14.92 7.99
C LEU A 27 4.42 -14.60 9.25
N ASP A 28 4.34 -13.38 9.79
CA ASP A 28 5.04 -13.02 11.02
C ASP A 28 4.49 -13.79 12.23
N GLU A 29 3.17 -13.86 12.36
CA GLU A 29 2.50 -14.67 13.39
C GLU A 29 2.88 -16.15 13.29
N LEU A 30 2.95 -16.71 12.07
CA LEU A 30 3.38 -18.08 11.85
C LEU A 30 4.84 -18.30 12.26
N THR A 31 5.73 -17.34 11.96
CA THR A 31 7.13 -17.43 12.39
C THR A 31 7.27 -17.34 13.90
N GLU A 32 6.47 -16.51 14.57
CA GLU A 32 6.45 -16.38 16.03
C GLU A 32 5.95 -17.66 16.70
N ALA A 33 4.84 -18.23 16.21
CA ALA A 33 4.32 -19.51 16.69
C ALA A 33 5.34 -20.65 16.50
N GLY A 34 6.04 -20.67 15.35
CA GLY A 34 7.13 -21.60 15.08
C GLY A 34 8.31 -21.46 16.06
N MET A 35 8.68 -20.23 16.41
CA MET A 35 9.71 -19.96 17.42
C MET A 35 9.30 -20.44 18.81
N THR A 36 8.04 -20.22 19.22
CA THR A 36 7.52 -20.75 20.49
C THR A 36 7.55 -22.28 20.53
N HIS A 37 7.19 -22.95 19.43
CA HIS A 37 7.28 -24.40 19.32
C HIS A 37 8.72 -24.90 19.49
N ILE A 38 9.68 -24.24 18.83
CA ILE A 38 11.12 -24.54 18.96
C ILE A 38 11.60 -24.41 20.40
N GLU A 39 11.21 -23.36 21.11
CA GLU A 39 11.56 -23.16 22.52
C GLU A 39 11.00 -24.28 23.41
N ALA A 40 9.75 -24.70 23.17
CA ALA A 40 9.14 -25.82 23.88
C ALA A 40 9.90 -27.13 23.65
N VAL A 41 10.28 -27.43 22.41
CA VAL A 41 11.06 -28.65 22.08
C VAL A 41 12.44 -28.59 22.73
N LYS A 42 13.14 -27.45 22.70
CA LYS A 42 14.42 -27.27 23.41
C LYS A 42 14.28 -27.51 24.90
N ALA A 43 13.21 -27.01 25.53
CA ALA A 43 12.94 -27.24 26.94
C ALA A 43 12.72 -28.73 27.26
N VAL A 44 12.03 -29.47 26.39
CA VAL A 44 11.86 -30.93 26.51
C VAL A 44 13.20 -31.65 26.36
N CYS A 45 14.01 -31.31 25.36
CA CYS A 45 15.36 -31.89 25.18
C CYS A 45 16.21 -31.71 26.44
N ASN A 46 16.22 -30.51 27.01
CA ASN A 46 16.95 -30.19 28.24
C ASN A 46 16.43 -30.97 29.45
N LYS A 47 15.10 -31.12 29.59
CA LYS A 47 14.50 -31.94 30.65
C LYS A 47 14.91 -33.40 30.53
N ILE A 48 14.83 -33.97 29.32
CA ILE A 48 15.26 -35.36 29.07
C ILE A 48 16.73 -35.49 29.43
N GLN A 49 17.61 -34.59 28.98
CA GLN A 49 19.03 -34.65 29.29
C GLN A 49 19.33 -34.54 30.80
N ASN A 50 18.67 -33.61 31.50
CA ASN A 50 18.86 -33.41 32.94
C ASN A 50 18.37 -34.62 33.76
N SER A 51 17.22 -35.19 33.41
CA SER A 51 16.72 -36.43 34.03
C SER A 51 17.68 -37.61 33.85
N SER A 52 18.52 -37.61 32.79
CA SER A 52 19.62 -38.58 32.63
C SER A 52 20.64 -38.48 33.74
N THR A 53 21.12 -37.26 33.99
CA THR A 53 22.24 -37.05 34.91
C THR A 53 21.86 -37.41 36.34
N GLU A 54 20.57 -37.33 36.68
CA GLU A 54 20.03 -37.85 37.95
C GLU A 54 19.94 -39.37 38.00
N PHE A 55 19.57 -40.04 36.89
CA PHE A 55 19.51 -41.51 36.79
C PHE A 55 20.91 -42.14 36.77
N ASP A 56 21.88 -41.55 36.08
CA ASP A 56 23.29 -41.99 36.04
C ASP A 56 23.95 -41.96 37.43
N ARG A 57 23.56 -41.01 38.29
CA ARG A 57 24.03 -40.92 39.69
C ARG A 57 23.52 -42.04 40.58
N LYS A 58 22.46 -42.76 40.18
CA LYS A 58 21.79 -43.82 40.96
C LYS A 58 22.11 -45.25 40.49
N LYS A 59 23.10 -45.44 39.60
CA LYS A 59 23.40 -46.70 38.89
C LYS A 59 23.20 -47.99 39.71
N THR A 60 22.10 -48.69 39.41
CA THR A 60 22.00 -50.14 39.49
C THR A 60 22.47 -50.71 38.15
N SER A 61 23.28 -51.77 38.18
CA SER A 61 24.08 -52.38 37.10
C SER A 61 23.33 -52.92 35.85
N TYR A 62 22.11 -52.47 35.54
CA TYR A 62 21.21 -53.13 34.59
C TYR A 62 20.68 -52.25 33.44
N PHE A 63 21.19 -51.03 33.24
CA PHE A 63 20.77 -50.22 32.10
C PHE A 63 21.55 -50.62 30.82
N PRO A 64 20.90 -51.02 29.71
CA PRO A 64 21.59 -51.45 28.50
C PRO A 64 22.26 -50.27 27.79
N ALA A 65 23.56 -50.34 27.54
CA ALA A 65 24.34 -49.31 26.83
C ALA A 65 23.72 -48.91 25.47
N THR A 66 23.11 -49.87 24.77
CA THR A 66 22.38 -49.65 23.51
C THR A 66 21.22 -48.67 23.62
N LEU A 67 20.56 -48.60 24.79
CA LEU A 67 19.42 -47.70 25.01
C LEU A 67 19.89 -46.28 25.36
N GLU A 68 21.04 -46.15 26.00
CA GLU A 68 21.73 -44.86 26.18
C GLU A 68 22.21 -44.29 24.83
N ASP A 69 22.83 -45.12 24.00
CA ASP A 69 23.28 -44.74 22.65
C ASP A 69 22.12 -44.29 21.76
N PHE A 70 21.03 -45.06 21.72
CA PHE A 70 19.83 -44.71 20.96
C PHE A 70 19.26 -43.36 21.40
N ARG A 71 19.15 -43.15 22.72
CA ARG A 71 18.62 -41.90 23.27
C ARG A 71 19.51 -40.70 22.93
N ASN A 72 20.83 -40.83 23.07
CA ASN A 72 21.76 -39.75 22.75
C ASN A 72 21.69 -39.41 21.27
N SER A 73 21.68 -40.41 20.39
CA SER A 73 21.50 -40.22 18.95
C SER A 73 20.16 -39.55 18.61
N PHE A 74 19.07 -39.95 19.27
CA PHE A 74 17.76 -39.31 19.11
C PHE A 74 17.75 -37.84 19.54
N LEU A 75 18.35 -37.54 20.71
CA LEU A 75 18.44 -36.16 21.21
C LEU A 75 19.31 -35.28 20.31
N ASP A 76 20.42 -35.82 19.79
CA ASP A 76 21.30 -35.08 18.89
C ASP A 76 20.61 -34.79 17.55
N HIS A 77 19.87 -35.76 16.99
CA HIS A 77 19.04 -35.53 15.81
C HIS A 77 17.96 -34.48 16.06
N LEU A 78 17.24 -34.59 17.17
CA LEU A 78 16.18 -33.65 17.51
C LEU A 78 16.73 -32.23 17.72
N ARG A 79 17.88 -32.07 18.38
CA ARG A 79 18.53 -30.75 18.52
C ARG A 79 18.96 -30.18 17.18
N SER A 80 19.58 -30.98 16.32
CA SER A 80 20.01 -30.54 14.98
C SER A 80 18.83 -30.08 14.13
N GLU A 81 17.70 -30.81 14.17
CA GLU A 81 16.49 -30.43 13.42
C GLU A 81 15.92 -29.11 13.93
N VAL A 82 15.85 -28.95 15.25
CA VAL A 82 15.34 -27.73 15.89
C VAL A 82 16.23 -26.52 15.60
N GLU A 83 17.55 -26.68 15.57
CA GLU A 83 18.49 -25.63 15.17
C GLU A 83 18.33 -25.21 13.71
N LEU A 84 18.11 -26.17 12.81
CA LEU A 84 17.83 -25.91 11.40
C LEU A 84 16.52 -25.14 11.24
N GLN A 85 15.46 -25.59 11.91
CA GLN A 85 14.14 -24.94 11.87
C GLN A 85 14.22 -23.52 12.45
N GLU A 86 14.95 -23.31 13.54
CA GLU A 86 15.13 -22.00 14.15
C GLU A 86 15.84 -21.03 13.20
N LYS A 87 16.90 -21.51 12.55
CA LYS A 87 17.62 -20.72 11.55
C LYS A 87 16.69 -20.36 10.39
N ALA A 88 15.91 -21.31 9.87
CA ALA A 88 14.98 -21.07 8.77
C ALA A 88 13.91 -20.02 9.13
N LEU A 89 13.34 -20.06 10.35
CA LEU A 89 12.37 -19.07 10.79
C LEU A 89 12.99 -17.67 10.95
N LYS A 90 14.19 -17.58 11.55
CA LYS A 90 14.92 -16.31 11.66
C LYS A 90 15.27 -15.72 10.30
N GLU A 91 15.71 -16.55 9.35
CA GLU A 91 16.00 -16.13 7.98
C GLU A 91 14.73 -15.70 7.25
N THR A 92 13.61 -16.39 7.46
CA THR A 92 12.31 -15.99 6.88
C THR A 92 11.89 -14.61 7.37
N ARG A 93 12.01 -14.34 8.67
CA ARG A 93 11.68 -13.04 9.24
C ARG A 93 12.55 -11.91 8.66
N THR A 94 13.87 -12.10 8.69
CA THR A 94 14.84 -11.07 8.28
C THR A 94 14.95 -10.88 6.76
N ARG A 95 14.73 -11.93 5.97
CA ARG A 95 14.92 -11.87 4.50
C ARG A 95 13.62 -11.73 3.72
N VAL A 96 12.48 -12.06 4.30
CA VAL A 96 11.19 -12.02 3.61
C VAL A 96 10.26 -11.01 4.27
N ILE A 97 9.97 -11.18 5.57
CA ILE A 97 8.93 -10.41 6.25
C ILE A 97 9.33 -8.94 6.42
N GLU A 98 10.51 -8.67 6.98
CA GLU A 98 11.00 -7.30 7.20
C GLU A 98 11.14 -6.51 5.88
N PRO A 99 11.77 -7.05 4.81
CA PRO A 99 11.83 -6.36 3.52
C PRO A 99 10.45 -6.15 2.90
N LEU A 100 9.56 -7.14 2.96
CA LEU A 100 8.20 -7.02 2.43
C LEU A 100 7.43 -5.91 3.13
N MET A 101 7.51 -5.82 4.46
CA MET A 101 6.88 -4.75 5.23
C MET A 101 7.45 -3.37 4.87
N CYS A 102 8.76 -3.26 4.66
CA CYS A 102 9.40 -2.01 4.21
C CYS A 102 8.89 -1.59 2.81
N ILE A 103 8.85 -2.52 1.86
CA ILE A 103 8.33 -2.29 0.51
C ILE A 103 6.86 -1.84 0.58
N LEU A 104 6.03 -2.52 1.38
CA LEU A 104 4.64 -2.17 1.58
C LEU A 104 4.46 -0.75 2.14
N MET A 105 5.25 -0.35 3.12
CA MET A 105 5.21 1.02 3.65
C MET A 105 5.54 2.05 2.58
N HIS A 106 6.59 1.79 1.78
CA HIS A 106 6.98 2.68 0.70
C HIS A 106 5.89 2.79 -0.37
N LYS A 107 5.34 1.65 -0.83
CA LYS A 107 4.26 1.60 -1.82
C LYS A 107 3.00 2.31 -1.34
N ARG A 108 2.62 2.10 -0.07
CA ARG A 108 1.46 2.80 0.51
C ARG A 108 1.65 4.31 0.56
N SER A 109 2.86 4.78 0.88
CA SER A 109 3.19 6.21 0.83
C SER A 109 3.09 6.77 -0.59
N GLN A 110 3.61 6.04 -1.59
CA GLN A 110 3.53 6.43 -3.00
C GLN A 110 2.07 6.54 -3.47
N ILE A 111 1.23 5.55 -3.16
CA ILE A 111 -0.19 5.55 -3.55
C ILE A 111 -0.95 6.68 -2.86
N SER A 112 -0.70 6.96 -1.57
CA SER A 112 -1.32 8.11 -0.89
C SER A 112 -0.94 9.44 -1.54
N ARG A 113 0.32 9.60 -1.96
CA ARG A 113 0.77 10.82 -2.68
C ARG A 113 0.09 10.94 -4.04
N LEU A 114 -0.01 9.83 -4.76
CA LEU A 114 -0.67 9.75 -6.06
C LEU A 114 -2.15 10.15 -5.96
N ASP A 115 -2.83 9.62 -4.94
CA ASP A 115 -4.23 9.94 -4.67
C ASP A 115 -4.45 11.41 -4.31
N ALA A 116 -3.56 11.97 -3.48
CA ALA A 116 -3.62 13.40 -3.12
C ALA A 116 -3.40 14.29 -4.35
N PHE A 117 -2.42 13.96 -5.18
CA PHE A 117 -2.14 14.69 -6.42
C PHE A 117 -3.32 14.65 -7.39
N ARG A 118 -3.93 13.47 -7.59
CA ARG A 118 -5.16 13.32 -8.38
C ARG A 118 -6.29 14.20 -7.84
N ARG A 119 -6.60 14.11 -6.54
CA ARG A 119 -7.68 14.89 -5.92
C ARG A 119 -7.46 16.39 -6.08
N ASN A 120 -6.23 16.85 -5.94
CA ASN A 120 -5.89 18.26 -6.17
C ASN A 120 -6.14 18.67 -7.63
N ALA A 121 -5.72 17.85 -8.59
CA ALA A 121 -5.96 18.12 -10.00
C ALA A 121 -7.46 18.13 -10.36
N ASP A 122 -8.23 17.19 -9.82
CA ASP A 122 -9.69 17.14 -9.97
C ASP A 122 -10.35 18.39 -9.37
N ASN A 123 -9.92 18.82 -8.18
CA ASN A 123 -10.43 20.04 -7.54
C ASN A 123 -10.11 21.29 -8.36
N CYS A 124 -8.88 21.44 -8.86
CA CYS A 124 -8.52 22.60 -9.69
C CYS A 124 -9.33 22.64 -11.00
N LEU A 125 -9.60 21.49 -11.62
CA LEU A 125 -10.46 21.42 -12.81
C LEU A 125 -11.92 21.78 -12.47
N GLN A 126 -12.42 21.33 -11.33
CA GLN A 126 -13.76 21.66 -10.88
C GLN A 126 -13.90 23.16 -10.61
N GLU A 127 -12.96 23.76 -9.88
CA GLU A 127 -12.91 25.21 -9.62
C GLU A 127 -12.87 26.02 -10.93
N ALA A 128 -12.05 25.60 -11.90
CA ALA A 128 -11.98 26.26 -13.21
C ALA A 128 -13.28 26.12 -14.00
N SER A 129 -13.95 24.96 -13.92
CA SER A 129 -15.26 24.71 -14.53
C SER A 129 -16.35 25.58 -13.89
N ASP A 130 -16.38 25.68 -12.57
CA ASP A 130 -17.37 26.47 -11.82
C ASP A 130 -17.19 27.96 -12.11
N MET A 131 -15.94 28.44 -12.15
CA MET A 131 -15.63 29.83 -12.54
C MET A 131 -16.09 30.14 -13.98
N THR A 132 -15.86 29.20 -14.91
CA THR A 132 -16.32 29.34 -16.31
C THR A 132 -17.85 29.43 -16.38
N ALA A 133 -18.55 28.60 -15.61
CA ALA A 133 -20.01 28.59 -15.56
C ALA A 133 -20.57 29.89 -14.96
N ALA A 134 -19.94 30.41 -13.90
CA ALA A 134 -20.32 31.68 -13.28
C ALA A 134 -20.15 32.86 -14.26
N LEU A 135 -18.99 33.00 -14.90
CA LEU A 135 -18.74 34.06 -15.88
C LEU A 135 -19.69 33.98 -17.09
N HIS A 136 -20.04 32.76 -17.52
CA HIS A 136 -21.04 32.57 -18.57
C HIS A 136 -22.43 33.06 -18.13
N ALA A 137 -22.85 32.73 -16.91
CA ALA A 137 -24.13 33.18 -16.36
C ALA A 137 -24.17 34.72 -16.25
N ASP A 138 -23.14 35.33 -15.67
CA ASP A 138 -23.03 36.79 -15.52
C ASP A 138 -23.08 37.49 -16.88
N TYR A 139 -22.32 36.99 -17.87
CA TYR A 139 -22.38 37.51 -19.24
C TYR A 139 -23.79 37.41 -19.85
N CYS A 140 -24.47 36.27 -19.68
CA CYS A 140 -25.83 36.08 -20.18
C CYS A 140 -26.83 37.05 -19.53
N GLU A 141 -26.72 37.30 -18.23
CA GLU A 141 -27.58 38.24 -17.52
C GLU A 141 -27.40 39.67 -18.02
N ILE A 142 -26.14 40.14 -18.16
CA ILE A 142 -25.83 41.47 -18.68
C ILE A 142 -26.35 41.62 -20.12
N TYR A 143 -26.18 40.58 -20.94
CA TYR A 143 -26.68 40.56 -22.32
C TYR A 143 -28.21 40.66 -22.38
N GLN A 144 -28.93 39.89 -21.55
CA GLN A 144 -30.39 39.95 -21.47
C GLN A 144 -30.88 41.33 -21.02
N ALA A 145 -30.30 41.88 -19.96
CA ALA A 145 -30.66 43.21 -19.45
C ALA A 145 -30.46 44.32 -20.49
N ASN A 146 -29.39 44.23 -21.31
CA ASN A 146 -29.20 45.18 -22.42
C ASN A 146 -30.27 45.04 -23.51
N ARG A 147 -30.63 43.80 -23.87
CA ARG A 147 -31.66 43.54 -24.87
C ARG A 147 -33.01 44.15 -24.48
N GLU A 148 -33.30 44.21 -23.19
CA GLU A 148 -34.54 44.80 -22.66
C GLU A 148 -34.47 46.33 -22.53
N THR A 149 -33.29 46.90 -22.24
CA THR A 149 -33.17 48.33 -21.86
C THR A 149 -32.51 49.22 -22.93
N PHE A 150 -31.86 48.65 -23.96
CA PHE A 150 -31.17 49.33 -25.07
C PHE A 150 -30.27 50.51 -24.65
N ARG A 151 -29.42 50.32 -23.63
CA ARG A 151 -28.52 51.39 -23.14
C ARG A 151 -27.09 51.18 -23.64
N LEU A 152 -26.48 52.25 -24.21
CA LEU A 152 -25.09 52.25 -24.72
C LEU A 152 -24.04 51.88 -23.67
N LYS A 153 -24.24 52.28 -22.39
CA LYS A 153 -23.34 51.94 -21.28
C LYS A 153 -23.19 50.42 -21.11
N THR A 154 -24.23 49.66 -21.45
CA THR A 154 -24.30 48.22 -21.30
C THR A 154 -23.50 47.45 -22.37
N ILE A 155 -23.18 48.06 -23.52
CA ILE A 155 -22.41 47.38 -24.59
C ILE A 155 -20.97 47.12 -24.16
N LYS A 156 -20.33 48.09 -23.47
CA LYS A 156 -18.98 47.93 -22.94
C LYS A 156 -18.91 46.80 -21.91
N ASP A 157 -19.89 46.76 -21.01
CA ASP A 157 -19.96 45.75 -19.95
C ASP A 157 -20.20 44.34 -20.52
N ILE A 158 -21.01 44.21 -21.58
CA ILE A 158 -21.17 42.95 -22.34
C ILE A 158 -19.86 42.48 -22.95
N LEU A 159 -19.12 43.38 -23.62
CA LEU A 159 -17.86 43.03 -24.26
C LEU A 159 -16.83 42.59 -23.22
N ASN A 160 -16.77 43.25 -22.07
CA ASN A 160 -15.90 42.86 -20.96
C ASN A 160 -16.27 41.48 -20.42
N GLY A 161 -17.55 41.24 -20.07
CA GLY A 161 -18.00 39.95 -19.57
C GLY A 161 -17.81 38.81 -20.58
N HIS A 162 -18.01 39.08 -21.87
CA HIS A 162 -17.72 38.12 -22.94
C HIS A 162 -16.23 37.76 -22.99
N ASN A 163 -15.35 38.76 -22.96
CA ASN A 163 -13.90 38.55 -23.02
C ASN A 163 -13.40 37.77 -21.80
N GLU A 164 -13.90 38.09 -20.60
CA GLU A 164 -13.57 37.37 -19.37
C GLU A 164 -14.03 35.90 -19.43
N TYR A 165 -15.27 35.66 -19.85
CA TYR A 165 -15.79 34.31 -20.07
C TYR A 165 -14.94 33.52 -21.09
N VAL A 166 -14.67 34.09 -22.26
CA VAL A 166 -13.90 33.43 -23.32
C VAL A 166 -12.47 33.12 -22.87
N LEU A 167 -11.83 34.06 -22.16
CA LEU A 167 -10.50 33.84 -21.59
C LEU A 167 -10.51 32.66 -20.60
N GLN A 168 -11.45 32.66 -19.65
CA GLN A 168 -11.56 31.59 -18.66
C GLN A 168 -11.91 30.24 -19.31
N LEU A 169 -12.74 30.24 -20.36
CA LEU A 169 -13.07 29.06 -21.15
C LEU A 169 -11.82 28.48 -21.83
N HIS A 170 -10.99 29.32 -22.44
CA HIS A 170 -9.72 28.89 -23.04
C HIS A 170 -8.76 28.31 -21.99
N MET A 171 -8.64 28.96 -20.83
CA MET A 171 -7.81 28.48 -19.72
C MET A 171 -8.29 27.11 -19.22
N THR A 172 -9.59 26.95 -18.99
CA THR A 172 -10.20 25.71 -18.51
C THR A 172 -10.04 24.57 -19.53
N ASN A 173 -10.25 24.85 -20.82
CA ASN A 173 -10.02 23.86 -21.88
C ASN A 173 -8.56 23.43 -21.96
N THR A 174 -7.62 24.37 -21.83
CA THR A 174 -6.18 24.08 -21.80
C THR A 174 -5.82 23.21 -20.60
N MET A 175 -6.36 23.53 -19.41
CA MET A 175 -6.15 22.71 -18.20
C MET A 175 -6.71 21.30 -18.37
N LYS A 176 -7.89 21.16 -18.98
CA LYS A 176 -8.51 19.87 -19.25
C LYS A 176 -7.70 19.04 -20.25
N GLU A 177 -7.19 19.67 -21.31
CA GLU A 177 -6.31 19.02 -22.28
C GLU A 177 -5.02 18.54 -21.60
N HIS A 178 -4.38 19.40 -20.80
CA HIS A 178 -3.18 19.04 -20.04
C HIS A 178 -3.45 17.89 -19.06
N TYR A 179 -4.60 17.90 -18.38
CA TYR A 179 -4.99 16.83 -17.48
C TYR A 179 -5.12 15.49 -18.20
N HIS A 180 -5.77 15.46 -19.36
CA HIS A 180 -5.94 14.23 -20.14
C HIS A 180 -4.67 13.78 -20.88
N ALA A 181 -3.87 14.70 -21.39
CA ALA A 181 -2.70 14.41 -22.21
C ALA A 181 -1.42 14.16 -21.38
N VAL A 182 -1.33 14.72 -20.18
CA VAL A 182 -0.09 14.68 -19.37
C VAL A 182 -0.34 14.06 -18.00
N ILE A 183 -1.29 14.61 -17.23
CA ILE A 183 -1.51 14.21 -15.84
C ILE A 183 -1.99 12.75 -15.76
N ILE A 184 -3.01 12.39 -16.55
CA ILE A 184 -3.52 11.01 -16.59
C ILE A 184 -2.45 9.99 -17.01
N PRO A 185 -1.72 10.18 -18.12
CA PRO A 185 -0.63 9.28 -18.47
C PRO A 185 0.45 9.16 -17.40
N GLN A 186 0.82 10.25 -16.72
CA GLN A 186 1.78 10.19 -15.61
C GLN A 186 1.23 9.39 -14.42
N LEU A 187 -0.04 9.58 -14.07
CA LEU A 187 -0.72 8.77 -13.06
C LEU A 187 -0.73 7.28 -13.43
N MET A 188 -0.87 6.96 -14.73
CA MET A 188 -0.85 5.59 -15.23
C MET A 188 0.57 5.01 -15.37
N GLN A 189 1.59 5.81 -15.68
CA GLN A 189 2.98 5.33 -15.84
C GLN A 189 3.63 4.93 -14.51
N VAL A 190 3.23 5.54 -13.40
CA VAL A 190 3.63 5.08 -12.05
C VAL A 190 3.28 3.58 -11.86
N ARG A 191 2.29 3.05 -12.59
CA ARG A 191 1.96 1.62 -12.63
C ARG A 191 2.97 0.76 -13.41
N MET A 192 3.55 1.27 -14.50
CA MET A 192 4.41 0.46 -15.39
C MET A 192 5.84 0.32 -14.87
N ILE A 193 6.30 1.25 -14.04
CA ILE A 193 7.60 1.13 -13.38
C ILE A 193 7.58 0.01 -12.31
N ASP A 194 6.39 -0.45 -11.93
CA ASP A 194 6.18 -1.51 -10.94
C ASP A 194 6.00 -2.92 -11.53
N GLU A 195 6.08 -3.10 -12.86
CA GLU A 195 6.12 -4.45 -13.48
C GLU A 195 7.49 -5.16 -13.31
N VAL A 196 8.39 -4.63 -12.47
CA VAL A 196 9.72 -5.20 -12.16
C VAL A 196 9.72 -6.02 -10.86
N PHE A 197 8.55 -6.31 -10.27
CA PHE A 197 8.39 -7.30 -9.22
C PHE A 197 7.40 -8.39 -9.62
#